data_AF-A0A7C4IZR0-F1
#
_entry.id   AF-A0A7C4IZR0-F1
#
_cell.length_a   1.000
_cell.length_b   1.000
_cell.length_c   1.000
_cell.angle_alpha   90.00
_cell.angle_beta   90.00
_cell.angle_gamma   90.00
#
_symmetry.space_group_name_H-M   'P 1'
#
loop_
_entity.id
_entity.type
_entity.pdbx_description
1 polymer ?
#
loop_
_entity_poly.entity_id
_entity_poly.type
_entity_poly.pdbx_seq_one_letter_code
_entity_poly.pdbx_strand_id
1 'polypeptide(L)'
;MEQQMKNRRRTTKHRVNHEERGLGLIGKRFGDLVVLRRSRSGRAGAWVAKCDCGKLALVYDYLLKSGDTTNCGCHSATQAQELRA
;
A
#
# COMPACT_ATOMS: atom_id res chain seq x y z
N MET A 1 43.87 43.17 2.86
CA MET A 1 43.62 42.58 4.19
C MET A 1 42.14 42.75 4.46
N GLU A 2 41.38 41.64 4.47
CA GLU A 2 40.62 41.21 5.67
C GLU A 2 39.20 41.83 5.69
N GLN A 3 38.06 41.15 5.79
CA GLN A 3 37.65 39.83 6.26
C GLN A 3 36.26 39.54 5.61
N GLN A 4 36.06 38.39 4.96
CA GLN A 4 35.29 37.23 5.45
C GLN A 4 33.81 37.44 5.84
N MET A 5 32.95 36.73 5.10
CA MET A 5 31.85 35.86 5.57
C MET A 5 30.65 36.48 6.29
N LYS A 6 29.43 36.22 5.77
CA LYS A 6 28.25 35.79 6.56
C LYS A 6 27.13 35.22 5.67
N ASN A 7 27.03 33.90 5.74
CA ASN A 7 25.82 33.12 6.00
C ASN A 7 24.71 33.08 4.94
N ARG A 8 24.50 31.95 4.24
CA ARG A 8 24.02 30.61 4.70
C ARG A 8 22.51 30.47 4.50
N ARG A 9 22.19 29.82 3.37
CA ARG A 9 21.04 28.91 3.09
C ARG A 9 19.66 29.40 3.53
N ARG A 10 18.87 29.92 2.56
CA ARG A 10 17.40 29.95 2.65
C ARG A 10 16.91 28.50 2.72
N THR A 11 16.59 28.03 3.91
CA THR A 11 15.95 26.73 4.12
C THR A 11 14.48 26.85 3.72
N THR A 12 14.09 26.13 2.67
CA THR A 12 12.69 25.86 2.37
C THR A 12 12.09 25.16 3.58
N LYS A 13 11.28 25.88 4.35
CA LYS A 13 10.39 25.30 5.36
C LYS A 13 9.32 24.49 4.62
N HIS A 14 9.64 23.26 4.24
CA HIS A 14 8.63 22.30 3.80
C HIS A 14 7.76 21.97 5.01
N ARG A 15 6.56 22.55 5.05
CA ARG A 15 5.47 22.09 5.91
C ARG A 15 5.10 20.68 5.47
N VAL A 16 5.66 19.68 6.13
CA VAL A 16 5.33 18.27 5.87
C VAL A 16 4.05 17.98 6.66
N ASN A 17 2.93 17.79 5.95
CA ASN A 17 1.67 17.42 6.57
C ASN A 17 1.81 16.01 7.15
N HIS A 18 1.81 15.94 8.49
CA HIS A 18 2.09 14.73 9.27
C HIS A 18 1.03 13.62 9.09
N GLU A 19 -0.08 13.92 8.40
CA GLU A 19 -1.23 13.05 8.14
C GLU A 19 -0.95 11.98 7.06
N GLU A 20 0.17 12.08 6.35
CA GLU A 20 0.50 11.23 5.20
C GLU A 20 1.26 9.94 5.55
N ARG A 21 1.63 9.72 6.83
CA ARG A 21 2.46 8.56 7.21
C ARG A 21 1.80 7.20 7.00
N GLY A 22 0.48 7.15 6.91
CA GLY A 22 -0.25 5.93 6.53
C GLY A 22 -0.52 5.82 5.03
N LEU A 23 -0.49 6.92 4.27
CA LEU A 23 -1.02 6.94 2.90
C LEU A 23 -0.08 6.29 1.89
N GLY A 24 1.18 6.03 2.23
CA GLY A 24 2.19 5.52 1.28
C GLY A 24 1.85 4.17 0.64
N LEU A 25 0.92 3.40 1.21
CA LEU A 25 0.42 2.16 0.61
C LEU A 25 -0.83 2.38 -0.26
N ILE A 26 -1.57 3.47 -0.09
CA ILE A 26 -2.79 3.74 -0.85
C ILE A 26 -2.44 4.04 -2.31
N GLY A 27 -3.16 3.43 -3.23
CA GLY A 27 -2.91 3.50 -4.67
C GLY A 27 -1.76 2.60 -5.15
N LYS A 28 -1.01 1.95 -4.26
CA LYS A 28 -0.01 0.96 -4.69
C LYS A 28 -0.69 -0.32 -5.18
N ARG A 29 -0.14 -0.85 -6.26
CA ARG A 29 -0.52 -2.14 -6.84
C ARG A 29 0.46 -3.21 -6.39
N PHE A 30 -0.07 -4.34 -5.92
CA PHE A 30 0.65 -5.53 -5.47
C PHE A 30 0.09 -6.71 -6.27
N GLY A 31 0.75 -7.08 -7.36
CA GLY A 31 0.19 -8.00 -8.35
C GLY A 31 -1.08 -7.43 -9.00
N ASP A 32 -2.20 -8.12 -8.80
CA ASP A 32 -3.53 -7.71 -9.29
C ASP A 32 -4.32 -6.87 -8.28
N LEU A 33 -3.79 -6.70 -7.06
CA LEU A 33 -4.45 -5.98 -5.97
C LEU A 33 -4.01 -4.51 -5.91
N VAL A 34 -4.95 -3.59 -5.91
CA VAL A 34 -4.73 -2.15 -5.76
C VAL A 34 -5.24 -1.69 -4.40
N VAL A 35 -4.37 -1.20 -3.53
CA VAL A 35 -4.73 -0.74 -2.19
C VAL A 35 -5.58 0.53 -2.30
N LEU A 36 -6.78 0.51 -1.71
CA LEU A 36 -7.71 1.64 -1.74
C LEU A 36 -7.65 2.48 -0.46
N ARG A 37 -7.66 1.84 0.70
CA ARG A 37 -7.68 2.52 1.99
C ARG A 37 -7.27 1.60 3.13
N ARG A 38 -6.90 2.18 4.27
CA ARG A 38 -6.70 1.41 5.49
C ARG A 38 -8.05 0.91 6.02
N SER A 39 -8.10 -0.34 6.46
CA SER A 39 -9.30 -0.87 7.10
C SER A 39 -9.41 -0.32 8.52
N ARG A 40 -10.61 0.11 8.90
CA ARG A 40 -10.93 0.56 10.26
C ARG A 40 -11.44 -0.58 11.15
N SER A 41 -11.79 -1.71 10.54
CA SER A 41 -12.48 -2.84 11.21
C SER A 41 -11.58 -4.05 11.42
N GLY A 42 -10.32 -4.00 10.98
CA GLY A 42 -9.36 -5.10 11.10
C GLY A 42 -8.30 -4.85 12.17
N ARG A 43 -7.37 -5.82 12.33
CA ARG A 43 -6.15 -5.62 13.10
C ARG A 43 -5.34 -4.44 12.55
N ALA A 44 -4.51 -3.83 13.41
CA ALA A 44 -3.58 -2.79 13.00
C ALA A 44 -2.76 -3.25 11.78
N GLY A 45 -2.74 -2.43 10.71
CA GLY A 45 -2.06 -2.78 9.47
C GLY A 45 -2.92 -3.50 8.43
N ALA A 46 -4.23 -3.63 8.66
CA ALA A 46 -5.17 -4.08 7.64
C ALA A 46 -5.47 -2.99 6.61
N TRP A 47 -5.51 -3.37 5.34
CA TRP A 47 -5.78 -2.55 4.17
C TRP A 47 -6.88 -3.18 3.35
N VAL A 48 -7.73 -2.35 2.77
CA VAL A 48 -8.71 -2.77 1.76
C VAL A 48 -8.06 -2.57 0.41
N ALA A 49 -7.92 -3.65 -0.35
CA ALA A 49 -7.43 -3.63 -1.72
C ALA A 49 -8.51 -4.12 -2.68
N LYS A 50 -8.53 -3.58 -3.89
CA LYS A 50 -9.38 -4.03 -4.99
C LYS A 50 -8.55 -4.82 -5.97
N CYS A 51 -8.96 -6.04 -6.25
CA CYS A 51 -8.35 -6.81 -7.31
C CYS A 51 -8.87 -6.35 -8.68
N ASP A 52 -8.06 -6.57 -9.71
CA ASP A 52 -8.46 -6.40 -11.12
C ASP A 52 -9.71 -7.25 -11.45
N CYS A 53 -9.88 -8.38 -10.76
CA CYS A 53 -11.09 -9.22 -10.75
C CYS A 53 -12.38 -8.50 -10.30
N GLY A 54 -12.27 -7.27 -9.78
CA GLY A 54 -13.37 -6.46 -9.24
C GLY A 54 -13.67 -6.71 -7.76
N LYS A 55 -13.17 -7.81 -7.18
CA LYS A 55 -13.40 -8.17 -5.77
C LYS A 55 -12.55 -7.30 -4.83
N LEU A 56 -13.14 -6.89 -3.72
CA LEU A 56 -12.44 -6.25 -2.62
C LEU A 56 -11.92 -7.31 -1.65
N ALA A 57 -10.63 -7.25 -1.32
CA ALA A 57 -9.97 -8.13 -0.37
C ALA A 57 -9.39 -7.31 0.79
N LEU A 58 -9.49 -7.87 2.00
CA LEU A 58 -8.81 -7.34 3.17
C LEU A 58 -7.41 -7.96 3.23
N VAL A 59 -6.39 -7.13 3.09
CA VAL A 59 -4.99 -7.53 3.02
C VAL A 59 -4.18 -6.84 4.11
N TYR A 60 -3.14 -7.49 4.61
CA TYR A 60 -2.31 -6.91 5.66
C TYR A 60 -1.00 -6.38 5.08
N ASP A 61 -0.44 -5.31 5.67
CA ASP A 61 0.80 -4.71 5.17
C ASP A 61 1.97 -5.70 5.15
N TYR A 62 2.04 -6.61 6.13
CA TYR A 62 3.08 -7.63 6.18
C TYR A 62 2.95 -8.66 5.04
N LEU A 63 1.74 -9.02 4.64
CA LEU A 63 1.49 -9.92 3.50
C LEU A 63 1.83 -9.24 2.16
N LEU A 64 1.49 -7.96 2.04
CA LEU A 64 1.84 -7.16 0.86
C LEU A 64 3.36 -6.98 0.72
N LYS A 65 4.06 -6.74 1.84
CA LYS A 65 5.53 -6.64 1.86
C LYS A 65 6.21 -7.98 1.59
N SER A 66 5.64 -9.08 2.11
CA SER A 66 6.17 -10.43 1.90
C SER A 66 5.88 -10.97 0.49
N GLY A 67 4.96 -10.36 -0.25
CA GLY A 67 4.53 -10.83 -1.58
C GLY A 67 3.63 -12.06 -1.54
N ASP A 68 3.11 -12.44 -0.37
CA ASP A 68 2.26 -13.62 -0.18
C ASP A 68 0.84 -13.39 -0.75
N THR A 69 0.35 -12.14 -0.67
CA THR A 69 -0.97 -11.77 -1.17
C THR A 69 -0.86 -10.80 -2.34
N THR A 70 -0.93 -11.34 -3.56
CA THR A 70 -0.83 -10.58 -4.82
C THR A 70 -2.11 -10.60 -5.65
N ASN A 71 -3.10 -11.44 -5.30
CA ASN A 71 -4.37 -11.53 -6.01
C ASN A 71 -5.54 -11.88 -5.06
N CYS A 72 -6.79 -11.74 -5.53
CA CYS A 72 -8.00 -12.03 -4.75
C CYS A 72 -8.34 -13.54 -4.62
N GLY A 73 -7.53 -14.44 -5.16
CA GLY A 73 -7.85 -15.87 -5.29
C GLY A 73 -8.93 -16.19 -6.33
N CYS A 74 -9.25 -15.27 -7.25
CA CYS A 74 -10.27 -15.53 -8.27
C CYS A 74 -9.82 -16.57 -9.31
N HIS A 75 -8.53 -16.69 -9.58
CA HIS A 75 -8.00 -17.63 -10.57
C HIS A 75 -7.83 -19.05 -10.01
N SER A 76 -7.87 -19.24 -8.69
CA SER A 76 -7.76 -20.55 -8.04
C SER A 76 -9.10 -21.25 -7.83
N ALA A 77 -10.24 -20.57 -8.06
CA ALA A 77 -11.57 -21.17 -7.97
C ALA A 77 -11.93 -22.09 -9.15
N THR A 78 -11.10 -22.16 -10.19
CA THR A 78 -11.40 -22.93 -11.41
C THR A 78 -10.85 -24.37 -11.40
N GLN A 79 -10.15 -24.83 -10.35
CA GLN A 79 -9.55 -26.18 -10.33
C GLN A 79 -10.10 -27.14 -9.26
N ALA A 80 -11.17 -26.80 -8.55
CA ALA A 80 -11.74 -27.65 -7.48
C ALA A 80 -13.14 -28.23 -7.78
N GLN A 81 -13.56 -28.26 -9.05
CA GLN A 81 -14.89 -28.77 -9.44
C GLN A 81 -14.87 -29.93 -10.46
N GLU A 82 -13.72 -30.33 -11.04
CA GLU A 82 -13.65 -31.41 -12.04
C GLU A 82 -12.89 -32.65 -11.56
N LEU A 83 -13.44 -33.35 -10.56
CA LEU A 83 -13.07 -34.75 -10.27
C LEU A 83 -14.26 -35.51 -9.65
N ARG A 84 -15.45 -35.33 -10.24
CA ARG A 84 -16.62 -36.19 -10.07
C ARG A 84 -17.41 -36.25 -11.39
N ALA A 85 -16.86 -36.94 -12.38
CA ALA A 85 -17.60 -37.50 -13.50
C ALA A 85 -17.10 -38.92 -13.73
#